data_AF-A0A3D1ZHS8-F1
#
_entry.id   AF-A0A3D1ZHS8-F1
#
_cell.length_a   1.000
_cell.length_b   1.000
_cell.length_c   1.000
_cell.angle_alpha   90.00
_cell.angle_beta   90.00
_cell.angle_gamma   90.00
#
_symmetry.space_group_name_H-M   'P 1'
#
loop_
_entity.id
_entity.type
_entity.pdbx_description
1 polymer ?
#
loop_
_entity_poly.entity_id
_entity_poly.type
_entity_poly.pdbx_seq_one_letter_code
_entity_poly.pdbx_strand_id
1 'polypeptide(L)'
;MVRINKVIELIEQDQAIFSIGAPELTYECGKEMSQTWADMIQFDFEHHPFDTVGLSQFMKGLGDGGPTPSGHRTPAVITTLPSNCMTPEEVIYNAWQVRHVLA
;
A
#
# COMPACT_ATOMS: atom_id res chain seq x y z
N MET A 1 17.55 6.02 14.03
CA MET A 1 16.24 6.68 13.87
C MET A 1 15.35 5.68 13.16
N VAL A 2 14.18 5.37 13.71
CA VAL A 2 13.23 4.40 13.12
C VAL A 2 12.81 4.89 11.74
N ARG A 3 12.78 4.02 10.73
CA ARG A 3 12.34 4.39 9.37
C ARG A 3 10.84 4.69 9.40
N ILE A 4 10.36 5.57 8.53
CA ILE A 4 8.90 5.81 8.40
C ILE A 4 8.19 4.54 7.91
N ASN A 5 8.83 3.81 7.00
CA ASN A 5 8.33 2.58 6.43
C ASN A 5 9.03 1.36 7.07
N LYS A 6 8.25 0.54 7.79
CA LYS A 6 8.71 -0.69 8.45
C LYS A 6 9.43 -1.65 7.51
N VAL A 7 8.94 -1.79 6.28
CA VAL A 7 9.52 -2.72 5.30
C VAL A 7 10.95 -2.33 4.96
N ILE A 8 11.26 -1.04 4.84
CA ILE A 8 12.64 -0.58 4.59
C ILE A 8 13.54 -0.96 5.77
N GLU A 9 13.06 -0.76 7.00
CA GLU A 9 13.81 -1.12 8.20
C GLU A 9 14.09 -2.63 8.26
N LEU A 10 13.10 -3.47 7.94
CA LEU A 10 13.25 -4.92 7.91
C LEU A 10 14.26 -5.37 6.83
N ILE A 11 14.23 -4.76 5.64
CA ILE A 11 15.21 -5.05 4.57
C ILE A 11 16.62 -4.70 5.03
N GLU A 12 16.81 -3.54 5.66
CA GLU A 12 18.13 -3.11 6.16
C GLU A 12 18.67 -4.02 7.27
N GLN A 13 17.79 -4.76 7.95
CA GLN A 13 18.12 -5.72 9.01
C GLN A 13 18.15 -7.18 8.52
N ASP A 14 18.02 -7.41 7.21
CA ASP A 14 17.97 -8.75 6.60
C ASP A 14 16.87 -9.64 7.23
N GLN A 15 15.72 -9.04 7.52
CA GLN A 15 14.56 -9.72 8.11
C GLN A 15 13.52 -10.08 7.05
N ALA A 16 12.77 -11.16 7.31
CA ALA A 16 11.63 -11.53 6.49
C ALA A 16 10.51 -10.47 6.56
N ILE A 17 9.76 -10.35 5.47
CA ILE A 17 8.60 -9.46 5.35
C ILE A 17 7.38 -10.33 5.09
N PHE A 18 6.33 -10.14 5.88
CA PHE A 18 5.04 -10.77 5.67
C PHE A 18 4.02 -9.78 5.12
N SER A 19 3.20 -10.23 4.18
CA SER A 19 2.20 -9.39 3.54
C SER A 19 0.82 -10.02 3.54
N ILE A 20 -0.20 -9.17 3.54
CA ILE A 20 -1.61 -9.58 3.39
C ILE A 20 -2.28 -8.71 2.32
N GLY A 21 -3.30 -9.25 1.65
CA GLY A 21 -4.14 -8.47 0.73
C GLY A 21 -5.16 -7.62 1.48
N ALA A 22 -5.41 -6.40 1.03
CA ALA A 22 -6.57 -5.63 1.46
C ALA A 22 -7.85 -6.18 0.78
N PRO A 23 -8.91 -6.53 1.54
CA PRO A 23 -10.14 -7.07 0.96
C PRO A 23 -10.94 -6.00 0.22
N GLU A 24 -10.87 -4.75 0.67
CA GLU A 24 -11.56 -3.60 0.07
C GLU A 24 -10.83 -2.29 0.39
N LEU A 25 -11.03 -1.27 -0.44
CA LEU A 25 -10.45 0.07 -0.25
C LEU A 25 -11.47 1.02 0.39
N THR A 26 -11.85 0.72 1.64
CA THR A 26 -12.75 1.57 2.43
C THR A 26 -12.02 2.15 3.64
N TYR A 27 -12.54 3.27 4.17
CA TYR A 27 -11.98 3.89 5.38
C TYR A 27 -12.05 2.95 6.61
N GLU A 28 -13.16 2.24 6.81
CA GLU A 28 -13.32 1.32 7.94
C GLU A 28 -12.38 0.11 7.82
N CYS A 29 -12.23 -0.46 6.62
CA CYS A 29 -11.25 -1.51 6.37
C CYS A 29 -9.82 -1.01 6.65
N GLY A 30 -9.49 0.22 6.22
CA GLY A 30 -8.21 0.86 6.56
C GLY A 30 -7.98 0.98 8.06
N LYS A 31 -8.99 1.40 8.82
CA LYS A 31 -8.88 1.47 10.29
C LYS A 31 -8.65 0.11 10.92
N GLU A 32 -9.38 -0.91 10.49
CA GLU A 32 -9.21 -2.28 11.00
C GLU A 32 -7.82 -2.81 10.68
N MET A 33 -7.39 -2.69 9.42
CA MET A 33 -6.10 -3.17 8.95
C MET A 33 -4.91 -2.37 9.48
N SER A 34 -5.11 -1.20 10.10
CA SER A 34 -4.05 -0.45 10.77
C SER A 34 -3.37 -1.25 11.89
N GLN A 35 -4.09 -2.22 12.46
CA GLN A 35 -3.64 -3.11 13.52
C GLN A 35 -3.26 -4.51 13.00
N THR A 36 -3.05 -4.65 11.69
CA THR A 36 -2.62 -5.92 11.09
C THR A 36 -1.29 -6.43 11.68
N TRP A 37 -1.15 -7.76 11.71
CA TRP A 37 0.11 -8.43 12.04
C TRP A 37 1.13 -8.35 10.91
N ALA A 38 0.68 -8.10 9.67
CA ALA A 38 1.52 -8.06 8.48
C ALA A 38 2.39 -6.79 8.44
N ASP A 39 3.56 -6.89 7.80
CA ASP A 39 4.47 -5.76 7.60
C ASP A 39 4.02 -4.87 6.43
N MET A 40 3.31 -5.47 5.49
CA MET A 40 2.85 -4.85 4.25
C MET A 40 1.44 -5.29 3.88
N ILE A 41 0.66 -4.36 3.36
CA ILE A 41 -0.66 -4.59 2.78
C ILE A 41 -0.52 -4.45 1.26
N GLN A 42 -1.07 -5.41 0.51
CA GLN A 42 -1.12 -5.38 -0.95
C GLN A 42 -2.54 -5.09 -1.43
N PHE A 43 -2.69 -4.29 -2.47
CA PHE A 43 -3.96 -4.19 -3.21
C PHE A 43 -3.73 -4.37 -4.71
N ASP A 44 -4.54 -5.23 -5.32
CA ASP A 44 -4.36 -5.61 -6.71
C ASP A 44 -5.21 -4.74 -7.65
N PHE A 45 -4.65 -3.68 -8.22
CA PHE A 45 -5.31 -2.93 -9.29
C PHE A 45 -5.12 -3.53 -10.68
N GLU A 46 -4.34 -4.60 -10.85
CA GLU A 46 -4.19 -5.27 -12.14
C GLU A 46 -5.49 -5.97 -12.53
N HIS A 47 -6.13 -6.65 -11.56
CA HIS A 47 -7.37 -7.39 -11.76
C HIS A 47 -8.61 -6.75 -11.12
N HIS A 48 -8.48 -5.58 -10.49
CA HIS A 48 -9.59 -4.85 -9.88
C HIS A 48 -9.68 -3.40 -10.42
N PRO A 49 -10.83 -2.71 -10.24
CA PRO A 49 -10.98 -1.34 -10.68
C PRO A 49 -9.91 -0.41 -10.10
N PHE A 50 -9.38 0.50 -10.92
CA PHE A 50 -8.42 1.52 -10.52
C PHE A 50 -9.07 2.62 -9.65
N ASP A 51 -9.45 2.25 -8.43
CA ASP A 51 -10.18 3.09 -7.48
C ASP A 51 -9.23 3.88 -6.57
N THR A 52 -8.74 5.02 -7.07
CA THR A 52 -7.85 5.91 -6.31
C THR A 52 -8.60 6.67 -5.21
N VAL A 53 -9.93 6.79 -5.31
CA VAL A 53 -10.75 7.43 -4.27
C VAL A 53 -10.86 6.51 -3.07
N GLY A 54 -11.19 5.23 -3.30
CA GLY A 54 -11.16 4.18 -2.28
C GLY A 54 -9.78 4.07 -1.64
N LEU A 55 -8.71 4.05 -2.44
CA LEU A 55 -7.34 4.02 -1.91
C LEU A 55 -7.06 5.18 -0.94
N SER A 56 -7.46 6.40 -1.30
CA SER A 56 -7.29 7.57 -0.43
C SER A 56 -8.05 7.42 0.89
N GLN A 57 -9.29 6.91 0.85
CA GLN A 57 -10.08 6.64 2.05
C GLN A 57 -9.46 5.54 2.92
N PHE A 58 -8.98 4.47 2.30
CA PHE A 58 -8.28 3.38 2.97
C PHE A 58 -7.00 3.87 3.67
N MET A 59 -6.17 4.65 2.97
CA MET A 59 -4.95 5.25 3.54
C MET A 59 -5.26 6.20 4.71
N LYS A 60 -6.35 6.98 4.60
CA LYS A 60 -6.84 7.81 5.70
C LYS A 60 -7.23 6.95 6.91
N GLY A 61 -7.97 5.86 6.68
CA GLY A 61 -8.36 4.91 7.72
C GLY A 61 -7.15 4.30 8.42
N LEU A 62 -6.12 3.87 7.68
CA LEU A 62 -4.87 3.39 8.26
C LEU A 62 -4.22 4.44 9.17
N GLY A 63 -4.18 5.69 8.72
CA GLY A 63 -3.60 6.81 9.47
C GLY A 63 -4.36 7.13 10.77
N ASP A 64 -5.68 7.07 10.73
CA ASP A 64 -6.55 7.38 11.87
C ASP A 64 -6.70 6.19 12.86
N GLY A 65 -6.47 4.95 12.40
CA GLY A 65 -6.47 3.75 13.23
C GLY A 65 -5.11 3.40 13.85
N GLY A 66 -4.02 3.96 13.32
CA GLY A 66 -2.67 3.78 13.83
C GLY A 66 -2.40 4.51 15.17
N PRO A 67 -1.17 4.41 15.71
CA PRO A 67 -0.01 3.71 15.14
C PRO A 67 -0.18 2.18 15.14
N THR A 68 0.55 1.52 14.26
CA THR A 68 0.64 0.05 14.20
C THR A 68 1.22 -0.53 15.51
N PRO A 69 1.08 -1.84 15.77
CA PRO A 69 1.72 -2.50 16.92
C PRO A 69 3.23 -2.35 16.97
N SER A 70 3.87 -2.10 15.82
CA SER A 70 5.31 -1.84 15.71
C SER A 70 5.71 -0.37 15.89
N GLY A 71 4.77 0.52 16.18
CA GLY A 71 5.02 1.95 16.39
C GLY A 71 5.07 2.82 15.12
N HIS A 72 4.96 2.23 13.92
CA HIS A 72 4.88 2.96 12.66
C HIS A 72 3.50 3.62 12.50
N ARG A 73 3.42 4.78 11.82
CA ARG A 73 2.16 5.52 11.62
C ARG A 73 1.09 4.67 10.91
N THR A 74 1.50 3.96 9.87
CA THR A 74 0.66 3.02 9.11
C THR A 74 1.50 1.79 8.73
N PRO A 75 0.86 0.65 8.40
CA PRO A 75 1.52 -0.40 7.65
C PRO A 75 2.04 0.12 6.30
N ALA A 76 3.02 -0.56 5.71
CA ALA A 76 3.40 -0.29 4.32
C ALA A 76 2.26 -0.74 3.39
N VAL A 77 1.95 0.04 2.37
CA VAL A 77 0.96 -0.34 1.35
C VAL A 77 1.65 -0.38 -0.01
N ILE A 78 1.47 -1.46 -0.73
CA ILE A 78 1.90 -1.62 -2.12
C ILE A 78 0.68 -1.93 -2.99
N THR A 79 0.65 -1.36 -4.18
CA THR A 79 -0.40 -1.65 -5.14
C THR A 79 0.22 -2.08 -6.46
N THR A 80 -0.39 -3.08 -7.12
CA THR A 80 -0.14 -3.29 -8.54
C THR A 80 -0.79 -2.15 -9.32
N LEU A 81 -0.49 -2.04 -10.62
CA LEU A 81 -1.12 -1.06 -11.50
C LEU A 81 -1.79 -1.81 -12.66
N PRO A 82 -2.90 -1.28 -13.22
CA PRO A 82 -3.55 -1.83 -14.40
C PRO A 82 -2.75 -1.48 -15.66
N SER A 83 -1.49 -1.87 -15.70
CA SER A 83 -0.56 -1.57 -16.79
C SER A 83 -0.05 -2.86 -17.41
N ASN A 84 -0.20 -2.97 -18.73
CA ASN A 84 0.26 -4.11 -19.49
C ASN A 84 1.80 -4.23 -19.48
N CYS A 85 2.51 -3.10 -19.39
CA CYS A 85 3.97 -3.04 -19.27
C CYS A 85 4.74 -3.88 -20.31
N MET A 86 4.21 -4.09 -21.52
CA MET A 86 4.85 -4.96 -22.53
C MET A 86 5.97 -4.24 -23.29
N THR A 87 6.00 -2.90 -23.24
CA THR A 87 7.06 -2.08 -23.83
C THR A 87 7.43 -0.91 -22.92
N PRO A 88 8.65 -0.34 -23.03
CA PRO A 88 9.02 0.87 -22.31
C PRO A 88 8.07 2.05 -22.60
N GLU A 89 7.61 2.19 -23.83
CA GLU A 89 6.68 3.24 -24.26
C GLU A 89 5.34 3.13 -23.55
N GLU A 90 4.78 1.91 -23.44
CA GLU A 90 3.54 1.67 -22.68
C GLU A 90 3.67 2.12 -21.22
N VAL A 91 4.80 1.84 -20.57
CA VAL A 91 5.07 2.29 -19.19
C VAL A 91 5.11 3.81 -19.11
N ILE A 92 5.84 4.46 -20.02
CA ILE A 92 5.99 5.92 -20.04
C ILE A 92 4.63 6.61 -20.29
N TYR A 93 3.86 6.12 -21.26
CA TYR A 93 2.55 6.70 -21.60
C TYR A 93 1.51 6.48 -20.49
N ASN A 94 1.62 5.38 -19.73
CA ASN A 94 0.74 5.08 -18.61
C ASN A 94 1.27 5.52 -17.24
N ALA A 95 2.37 6.29 -17.18
CA ALA A 95 2.94 6.79 -15.93
C ALA A 95 1.97 7.64 -15.10
N TRP A 96 0.86 8.11 -15.69
CA TRP A 96 -0.22 8.77 -14.97
C TRP A 96 -0.84 7.87 -13.89
N GLN A 97 -0.91 6.55 -14.10
CA GLN A 97 -1.44 5.59 -13.12
C GLN A 97 -0.59 5.63 -11.84
N VAL A 98 0.73 5.61 -11.98
CA VAL A 98 1.69 5.73 -10.85
C VAL A 98 1.46 7.03 -10.09
N ARG A 99 1.29 8.16 -10.79
CA ARG A 99 1.07 9.47 -10.16
C ARG A 99 -0.22 9.50 -9.35
N HIS A 100 -1.28 8.85 -9.82
CA HIS A 100 -2.56 8.81 -9.13
C HIS A 100 -2.54 7.95 -7.87
N VAL A 101 -1.79 6.85 -7.82
CA VAL A 101 -1.68 6.03 -6.59
C VAL A 101 -0.72 6.59 -5.55
N LEU A 102 0.21 7.47 -5.95
CA LEU A 102 1.20 8.10 -5.05
C LEU A 102 0.79 9.50 -4.55
N ALA A 103 -0.29 10.08 -5.08
CA ALA A 103 -0.77 11.42 -4.74
C ALA A 103 -1.62 11.44 -3.46
#